data_AF-A0A654U5V5-F1
#
_entry.id   AF-A0A654U5V5-F1
#
_cell.length_a   1.000
_cell.length_b   1.000
_cell.length_c   1.000
_cell.angle_alpha   90.00
_cell.angle_beta   90.00
_cell.angle_gamma   90.00
#
_symmetry.space_group_name_H-M   'P 1'
#
loop_
_entity.id
_entity.type
_entity.pdbx_description
1 polymer ?
#
loop_
_entity_poly.entity_id
_entity_poly.type
_entity_poly.pdbx_seq_one_letter_code
_entity_poly.pdbx_strand_id
1 'polypeptide(L)'
;MSLELDRAHELGVFRAIGMTTRQLWKLMFIETGLMGGMAGLMALPTGCILAWILVRIINVRSFGWTLQMHFESAHFLRALLVAVVAALAAGMYPAWRLGRMTIRTAIREE
;
A
#
# COMPACT_ATOMS: atom_id res chain seq x y z
N MET A 1 10.85 -0.39 16.81
CA MET A 1 10.36 0.28 18.03
C MET A 1 10.37 1.81 17.89
N SER A 2 11.39 2.44 17.29
CA SER A 2 11.43 3.90 17.09
C SER A 2 10.38 4.45 16.12
N LEU A 3 10.18 3.82 14.95
CA LEU A 3 9.23 4.32 13.93
C LEU A 3 7.76 4.32 14.37
N GLU A 4 7.36 3.39 15.25
CA GLU A 4 5.99 3.35 15.78
C GLU A 4 5.75 4.46 16.81
N LEU A 5 6.79 4.88 17.55
CA LEU A 5 6.72 5.96 18.52
C LEU A 5 6.59 7.32 17.84
N ASP A 6 7.33 7.57 16.75
CA ASP A 6 7.24 8.81 15.98
C ASP A 6 5.84 9.02 15.39
N ARG A 7 5.25 7.96 14.80
CA ARG A 7 3.88 8.03 14.26
C ARG A 7 2.85 8.28 15.36
N ALA A 8 3.00 7.69 16.55
CA ALA A 8 2.12 7.97 17.68
C ALA A 8 2.22 9.43 18.14
N HIS A 9 3.42 9.99 18.14
CA HIS A 9 3.67 11.39 18.51
C HIS A 9 3.05 12.36 17.49
N GLU A 10 3.29 12.18 16.18
CA GLU A 10 2.69 13.01 15.12
C GLU A 10 1.16 13.02 15.20
N LEU A 11 0.55 11.85 15.43
CA LEU A 11 -0.90 11.74 15.50
C LEU A 11 -1.47 12.29 16.82
N GLY A 12 -0.69 12.24 17.91
CA GLY A 12 -0.96 12.93 19.16
C GLY A 12 -1.00 14.45 18.99
N VAL A 13 -0.03 15.01 18.23
CA VAL A 13 0.01 16.44 17.87
C VAL A 13 -1.21 16.82 17.03
N PHE A 14 -1.61 16.01 16.04
CA PHE A 14 -2.83 16.29 15.26
C PHE A 14 -4.11 16.30 16.12
N ARG A 15 -4.22 15.41 17.11
CA ARG A 15 -5.34 15.45 18.08
C ARG A 15 -5.28 16.66 19.01
N ALA A 16 -4.08 17.09 19.41
CA ALA A 16 -3.89 18.29 20.23
C ALA A 16 -4.29 19.58 19.50
N ILE A 17 -4.13 19.62 18.18
CA ILE A 17 -4.58 20.72 17.30
C ILE A 17 -6.12 20.71 17.11
N GLY A 18 -6.84 19.73 17.69
CA GLY A 18 -8.30 19.65 17.65
C GLY A 18 -8.86 18.86 16.46
N MET A 19 -8.01 18.14 15.73
CA MET A 19 -8.43 17.32 14.60
C MET A 19 -9.30 16.14 15.08
N THR A 20 -10.48 16.00 14.49
CA THR A 20 -11.42 14.92 14.85
C THR A 20 -10.92 13.57 14.36
N THR A 21 -11.27 12.48 15.06
CA THR A 21 -10.88 11.12 14.67
C THR A 21 -11.29 10.77 13.23
N ARG A 22 -12.41 11.31 12.74
CA ARG A 22 -12.86 11.14 11.34
C ARG A 22 -11.93 11.80 10.33
N GLN A 23 -11.42 13.00 10.62
CA GLN A 23 -10.47 13.69 9.75
C GLN A 23 -9.14 12.94 9.68
N LEU A 24 -8.68 12.42 10.83
CA LEU A 24 -7.45 11.65 10.95
C LEU A 24 -7.54 10.33 10.16
N TRP A 25 -8.71 9.66 10.22
CA TRP A 25 -9.01 8.51 9.36
C TRP A 25 -8.99 8.84 7.87
N LYS A 26 -9.60 9.96 7.45
CA LYS A 26 -9.57 10.38 6.03
C LYS A 26 -8.16 10.65 5.55
N LEU A 27 -7.33 11.33 6.35
CA LEU A 27 -5.95 11.64 6.01
C LEU A 27 -5.15 10.36 5.78
N MET A 28 -5.21 9.42 6.73
CA MET A 28 -4.55 8.12 6.62
C MET A 28 -5.01 7.35 5.37
N PHE A 29 -6.31 7.34 5.09
CA PHE A 29 -6.84 6.64 3.92
C PHE A 29 -6.34 7.23 2.60
N ILE A 30 -6.24 8.56 2.52
CA ILE A 30 -5.69 9.27 1.36
C ILE A 30 -4.19 9.01 1.23
N GLU A 31 -3.42 9.09 2.32
CA GLU A 31 -1.97 8.81 2.32
C GLU A 31 -1.68 7.38 1.85
N THR A 32 -2.38 6.40 2.44
CA THR A 32 -2.17 4.99 2.08
C THR A 32 -2.68 4.68 0.67
N GLY A 33 -3.79 5.30 0.26
CA GLY A 33 -4.32 5.18 -1.09
C GLY A 33 -3.38 5.76 -2.15
N LEU A 34 -2.77 6.93 -1.88
CA LEU A 34 -1.76 7.55 -2.74
C LEU A 34 -0.49 6.68 -2.83
N MET A 35 0.04 6.21 -1.70
CA MET A 35 1.20 5.31 -1.69
C MET A 35 0.90 4.00 -2.44
N GLY A 36 -0.27 3.40 -2.21
CA GLY A 36 -0.72 2.20 -2.91
C GLY A 36 -0.88 2.41 -4.41
N GLY A 37 -1.44 3.55 -4.82
CA GLY A 37 -1.57 3.93 -6.22
C GLY A 37 -0.22 4.11 -6.90
N MET A 38 0.72 4.81 -6.25
CA MET A 38 2.09 4.97 -6.74
C MET A 38 2.83 3.64 -6.86
N ALA A 39 2.71 2.78 -5.85
CA ALA A 39 3.30 1.44 -5.86
C ALA A 39 2.71 0.58 -6.99
N GLY A 40 1.38 0.61 -7.16
CA GLY A 40 0.71 -0.07 -8.26
C GLY A 40 1.16 0.43 -9.63
N LEU A 41 1.29 1.75 -9.80
CA LEU A 41 1.78 2.35 -11.04
C LEU A 41 3.21 1.93 -11.37
N MET A 42 4.09 1.81 -10.38
CA MET A 42 5.46 1.30 -10.54
C MET A 42 5.53 -0.22 -10.74
N ALA A 43 4.56 -0.97 -10.21
CA ALA A 43 4.46 -2.41 -10.40
C ALA A 43 4.11 -2.79 -11.85
N LEU A 44 3.36 -1.95 -12.57
CA LEU A 44 3.00 -2.20 -13.97
C LEU A 44 4.22 -2.33 -14.90
N PRO A 45 5.14 -1.35 -15.00
CA PRO A 45 6.30 -1.46 -15.89
C PRO A 45 7.26 -2.55 -15.42
N THR A 46 7.50 -2.68 -14.12
CA THR A 46 8.42 -3.70 -13.57
C THR A 46 7.88 -5.12 -13.79
N GLY A 47 6.58 -5.35 -13.59
CA GLY A 47 5.91 -6.60 -13.88
C GLY A 47 5.90 -6.94 -15.38
N CYS A 48 5.70 -5.94 -16.25
CA CYS A 48 5.80 -6.12 -17.70
C CYS A 48 7.20 -6.57 -18.13
N ILE A 49 8.25 -5.92 -17.62
CA ILE A 49 9.64 -6.26 -17.90
C ILE A 49 9.93 -7.70 -17.42
N LEU A 50 9.50 -8.04 -16.20
CA LEU A 50 9.70 -9.36 -15.63
C LEU A 50 8.98 -10.45 -16.44
N ALA A 51 7.72 -10.22 -16.84
CA ALA A 51 6.97 -11.13 -17.68
C ALA A 51 7.65 -11.33 -19.04
N TRP A 52 8.14 -10.24 -19.65
CA TRP A 52 8.86 -10.29 -20.92
C TRP A 52 10.14 -11.13 -20.82
N ILE A 53 10.91 -10.97 -19.75
CA ILE A 53 12.10 -11.79 -19.45
C ILE A 53 11.69 -13.26 -19.32
N LEU A 54 10.65 -13.57 -18.55
CA LEU A 54 10.20 -14.95 -18.35
C LEU A 54 9.78 -15.62 -19.65
N VAL A 55 8.97 -14.95 -20.48
CA VAL A 55 8.47 -15.56 -21.72
C VAL A 55 9.55 -15.63 -22.79
N ARG A 56 10.34 -14.57 -22.97
CA ARG A 56 11.27 -14.49 -24.10
C ARG A 56 12.64 -15.11 -23.82
N ILE A 57 13.09 -15.10 -22.57
CA ILE A 57 14.42 -15.62 -22.19
C ILE A 57 14.30 -17.00 -21.57
N ILE A 58 13.44 -17.16 -20.56
CA ILE A 58 13.35 -18.42 -19.83
C ILE A 58 12.55 -19.45 -20.63
N ASN A 59 11.35 -19.10 -21.11
CA ASN A 59 10.48 -20.06 -21.81
C ASN A 59 11.11 -20.59 -23.11
N VAL A 60 11.71 -19.71 -23.92
CA VAL A 60 12.41 -20.10 -25.16
C VAL A 60 13.62 -21.01 -24.88
N ARG A 61 14.40 -20.75 -23.82
CA ARG A 61 15.56 -21.58 -23.45
C ARG A 61 15.16 -22.90 -22.80
N SER A 62 14.10 -22.92 -22.01
CA SER A 62 13.68 -24.11 -21.22
C SER A 62 12.80 -25.06 -22.00
N PHE A 63 11.95 -24.56 -22.90
CA PHE A 63 10.94 -25.37 -23.57
C PHE A 63 11.14 -25.44 -25.08
N GLY A 64 11.71 -24.41 -25.72
CA GLY A 64 11.95 -24.38 -27.18
C GLY A 64 10.74 -23.94 -28.02
N TRP A 65 9.62 -23.59 -27.39
CA TRP A 65 8.40 -23.06 -27.98
C TRP A 65 7.97 -21.79 -27.25
N THR A 66 7.36 -20.83 -27.95
CA THR A 66 6.90 -19.57 -27.36
C THR A 66 5.42 -19.67 -26.99
N LEU A 67 5.06 -19.36 -25.74
CA LEU A 67 3.67 -19.10 -25.39
C LEU A 67 3.23 -17.76 -25.99
N GLN A 68 2.06 -17.72 -26.63
CA GLN A 68 1.46 -16.46 -27.07
C GLN A 68 1.08 -15.62 -25.85
N MET A 69 1.87 -14.58 -25.59
CA MET A 69 1.54 -13.55 -24.60
C MET A 69 0.27 -12.82 -25.02
N HIS A 70 -0.84 -13.11 -24.32
CA HIS A 70 -2.06 -12.33 -24.46
C HIS A 70 -2.01 -11.18 -23.46
N PHE A 71 -1.71 -9.99 -23.97
CA PHE A 71 -1.80 -8.75 -23.20
C PHE A 71 -3.25 -8.31 -23.11
N GLU A 72 -4.01 -8.94 -22.23
CA GLU A 72 -5.38 -8.51 -21.97
C GLU A 72 -5.37 -7.34 -20.97
N SER A 73 -5.89 -6.19 -21.39
CA SER A 73 -5.98 -4.97 -20.56
C SER A 73 -6.72 -5.21 -19.23
N ALA A 74 -7.60 -6.22 -19.18
CA ALA A 74 -8.29 -6.65 -17.98
C ALA A 74 -7.33 -7.13 -16.87
N HIS A 75 -6.19 -7.76 -17.22
CA HIS A 75 -5.21 -8.21 -16.24
C HIS A 75 -4.47 -7.05 -15.58
N PHE A 76 -4.15 -6.00 -16.34
CA PHE A 76 -3.55 -4.78 -15.81
C PHE A 76 -4.50 -4.07 -14.84
N LEU A 77 -5.78 -3.96 -15.21
CA LEU A 77 -6.79 -3.34 -14.35
C LEU A 77 -7.01 -4.14 -13.06
N ARG A 78 -7.04 -5.48 -13.13
CA ARG A 78 -7.11 -6.36 -11.96
C ARG A 78 -5.87 -6.24 -11.07
N ALA A 79 -4.67 -6.20 -11.65
CA ALA A 79 -3.44 -6.04 -10.89
C ALA A 79 -3.41 -4.70 -10.14
N LEU A 80 -3.82 -3.62 -10.80
CA LEU A 80 -3.96 -2.30 -10.18
C LEU A 80 -4.98 -2.32 -9.03
N LEU A 81 -6.15 -2.93 -9.26
CA LEU A 81 -7.19 -3.10 -8.24
C LEU A 81 -6.67 -3.87 -7.02
N VAL A 82 -5.98 -4.99 -7.24
CA VAL A 82 -5.39 -5.79 -6.16
C VAL A 82 -4.35 -4.99 -5.39
N ALA A 83 -3.48 -4.24 -6.07
CA ALA A 83 -2.48 -3.39 -5.41
C ALA A 83 -3.13 -2.31 -4.53
N VAL A 84 -4.15 -1.61 -5.04
CA VAL A 84 -4.88 -0.59 -4.30
C VAL A 84 -5.61 -1.21 -3.10
N VAL A 85 -6.33 -2.32 -3.30
CA VAL A 85 -7.04 -3.02 -2.22
C VAL A 85 -6.07 -3.52 -1.15
N ALA A 86 -4.93 -4.08 -1.54
CA ALA A 86 -3.90 -4.53 -0.61
C ALA A 86 -3.30 -3.36 0.19
N ALA A 87 -3.01 -2.23 -0.45
CA ALA A 87 -2.52 -1.03 0.23
C ALA A 87 -3.56 -0.45 1.21
N LEU A 88 -4.83 -0.37 0.79
CA LEU A 88 -5.92 0.06 1.65
C LEU A 88 -6.13 -0.90 2.83
N ALA A 89 -6.06 -2.22 2.60
CA ALA A 89 -6.14 -3.22 3.66
C ALA A 89 -4.97 -3.10 4.65
N ALA A 90 -3.75 -2.86 4.16
CA ALA A 90 -2.58 -2.62 4.99
C ALA A 90 -2.71 -1.32 5.82
N GLY A 91 -3.31 -0.26 5.26
CA GLY A 91 -3.60 1.00 5.96
C GLY A 91 -4.77 0.93 6.94
N MET A 92 -5.68 -0.01 6.74
CA MET A 92 -6.84 -0.21 7.60
C MET A 92 -6.44 -0.71 9.00
N TYR A 93 -5.38 -1.54 9.08
CA TYR A 93 -4.83 -2.03 10.35
C TYR A 93 -4.32 -0.90 11.29
N PRO A 94 -3.39 -0.01 10.87
CA PRO A 94 -2.96 1.11 11.69
C PRO A 94 -4.10 2.10 11.95
N ALA A 95 -4.95 2.41 10.96
CA ALA A 95 -6.10 3.31 11.16
C ALA A 95 -7.06 2.79 12.26
N TRP A 96 -7.34 1.49 12.27
CA TRP A 96 -8.19 0.86 13.27
C TRP A 96 -7.54 0.83 14.66
N ARG A 97 -6.24 0.52 14.74
CA ARG A 97 -5.46 0.57 15.99
C ARG A 97 -5.44 1.99 16.58
N LEU A 98 -5.29 3.01 15.74
CA LEU A 98 -5.24 4.43 16.13
C LEU A 98 -6.61 4.96 16.59
N GLY A 99 -7.71 4.53 15.96
CA GLY A 99 -9.05 4.85 16.42
C GLY A 99 -9.36 4.33 17.83
N ARG A 100 -8.71 3.23 18.23
CA ARG A 100 -8.81 2.64 19.57
C ARG A 100 -7.77 3.15 20.56
N MET A 101 -6.67 3.76 20.11
CA MET A 101 -5.72 4.47 20.96
C MET A 101 -6.37 5.77 21.46
N THR A 102 -7.11 5.62 22.55
CA THR A 102 -7.57 6.73 23.37
C THR A 102 -6.34 7.35 24.03
N ILE A 103 -6.28 8.68 23.96
CA ILE A 103 -5.23 9.63 24.38
C ILE A 103 -4.59 9.38 25.77
N ARG A 104 -5.09 8.42 26.57
CA ARG A 104 -4.65 8.15 27.94
C ARG A 104 -3.28 7.47 28.09
N THR A 105 -2.75 6.79 27.07
CA THR A 105 -1.45 6.10 27.19
C THR A 105 -0.26 6.93 26.71
N ALA A 106 -0.48 8.00 25.94
CA ALA A 106 0.62 8.83 25.41
C ALA A 106 1.24 9.78 26.45
N ILE A 107 0.63 9.92 27.62
CA ILE A 107 1.04 10.88 28.67
C ILE A 107 1.46 10.18 29.97
N ARG A 108 1.63 8.86 29.97
CA ARG A 108 1.89 8.06 31.19
C ARG A 108 3.18 7.23 31.12
N GLU A 109 3.99 7.45 30.09
CA GLU A 109 5.40 7.06 30.06
C GLU A 109 6.26 8.34 30.17
N GLU A 110 6.02 9.11 31.22
CA GLU A 110 7.09 9.85 31.92
C GLU A 110 7.39 9.11 33.22
#